data_AF-A0A8D8ZGN5-F1
#
_entry.id   AF-A0A8D8ZGN5-F1
#
_cell.length_a   1.000
_cell.length_b   1.000
_cell.length_c   1.000
_cell.angle_alpha   90.00
_cell.angle_beta   90.00
_cell.angle_gamma   90.00
#
_symmetry.space_group_name_H-M   'P 1'
#
loop_
_entity.id
_entity.type
_entity.pdbx_description
1 polymer ?
#
loop_
_entity_poly.entity_id
_entity_poly.type
_entity_poly.pdbx_seq_one_letter_code
_entity_poly.pdbx_strand_id
1 'polypeptide(L)'
;MHEFLAYLQDNEFVMSKPSADLLVEQCRKHSLYECTHASIHSQSRQCDVCSFPLDRLSLDPSEFDSLKRNFLDRALVGGDVFQKSTPQELDKFLSFLRTTSPYDIVMDGLNISHLGGVGYRRQPDTLSRVINHFLSRGDRILLLGRVHMLRWPKPVVSLIQTKTQYFFVDNLSQDDPYMLYATMQGGMRTRFVSRDLMRSHLFLLKDAELRQSFLKWQQLNQVVILSVNKGQVVIRPQLGYQQRVHCGVNPDTRPTSSTNGVNLDRAGKSWHVPYRDDSIELTFHNVYTPKSTWLCMKETSVR
;
A
#
# COMPACT_ATOMS: atom_id res chain seq x y z
N MET A 1 -14.84 27.20 2.27
CA MET A 1 -14.36 26.00 3.00
C MET A 1 -14.77 24.72 2.28
N HIS A 2 -16.05 24.46 2.05
CA HIS A 2 -16.52 23.25 1.36
C HIS A 2 -15.82 23.00 0.01
N GLU A 3 -15.77 24.01 -0.88
CA GLU A 3 -15.08 23.90 -2.18
C GLU A 3 -13.59 23.60 -2.04
N PHE A 4 -12.93 24.19 -1.04
CA PHE A 4 -11.52 23.90 -0.74
C PHE A 4 -11.33 22.44 -0.31
N LEU A 5 -12.18 21.92 0.59
CA LEU A 5 -12.11 20.54 1.05
C LEU A 5 -12.44 19.54 -0.06
N ALA A 6 -13.41 19.86 -0.92
CA ALA A 6 -13.72 19.09 -2.13
C ALA A 6 -12.53 19.08 -3.09
N TYR A 7 -11.89 20.23 -3.33
CA TYR A 7 -10.67 20.30 -4.14
C TYR A 7 -9.54 19.43 -3.58
N LEU A 8 -9.32 19.44 -2.25
CA LEU A 8 -8.32 18.57 -1.62
C LEU A 8 -8.66 17.09 -1.78
N GLN A 9 -9.95 16.73 -1.73
CA GLN A 9 -10.45 15.38 -1.95
C GLN A 9 -10.20 14.91 -3.38
N ASP A 10 -10.60 15.70 -4.36
CA ASP A 10 -10.51 15.37 -5.78
C ASP A 10 -9.05 15.26 -6.26
N ASN A 11 -8.12 15.98 -5.60
CA ASN A 11 -6.69 15.97 -5.92
C ASN A 11 -5.85 15.09 -4.97
N GLU A 12 -6.49 14.28 -4.11
CA GLU A 12 -5.84 13.38 -3.14
C GLU A 12 -4.72 14.07 -2.31
N PHE A 13 -4.93 15.33 -1.95
CA PHE A 13 -3.90 16.14 -1.31
C PHE A 13 -3.74 15.80 0.17
N VAL A 14 -2.48 15.61 0.60
CA VAL A 14 -2.12 15.43 2.01
C VAL A 14 -1.35 16.68 2.47
N MET A 15 -1.96 17.44 3.37
CA MET A 15 -1.41 18.72 3.83
C MET A 15 -0.23 18.54 4.80
N SER A 16 0.56 19.60 5.01
CA SER A 16 1.57 19.62 6.06
C SER A 16 0.95 19.97 7.41
N LYS A 17 1.59 19.57 8.51
CA LYS A 17 1.14 19.91 9.87
C LYS A 17 0.97 21.43 10.08
N PRO A 18 1.88 22.32 9.64
CA PRO A 18 1.66 23.76 9.75
C PRO A 18 0.38 24.24 9.02
N SER A 19 0.08 23.66 7.87
CA SER A 19 -1.16 23.97 7.13
C SER A 19 -2.40 23.46 7.86
N ALA A 20 -2.30 22.28 8.48
CA ALA A 20 -3.36 21.70 9.29
C ALA A 20 -3.65 22.54 10.54
N ASP A 21 -2.59 22.95 11.26
CA ASP A 21 -2.68 23.79 12.45
C ASP A 21 -3.28 25.17 12.10
N LEU A 22 -2.89 25.76 10.97
CA LEU A 22 -3.49 27.00 10.46
C LEU A 22 -4.98 26.82 10.13
N LEU A 23 -5.36 25.71 9.51
CA LEU A 23 -6.77 25.42 9.19
C LEU A 23 -7.63 25.32 10.45
N VAL A 24 -7.11 24.68 11.51
CA VAL A 24 -7.76 24.62 12.84
C VAL A 24 -7.97 26.02 13.40
N GLU A 25 -6.95 26.89 13.33
CA GLU A 25 -7.03 28.27 13.80
C GLU A 25 -8.09 29.08 13.03
N GLN A 26 -8.13 28.96 11.70
CA GLN A 26 -9.13 29.65 10.88
C GLN A 26 -10.56 29.16 11.18
N CYS A 27 -10.74 27.85 11.42
CA CYS A 27 -12.04 27.32 11.81
C CYS A 27 -12.52 27.91 13.15
N ARG A 28 -11.63 28.05 14.13
CA ARG A 28 -11.95 28.70 15.42
C ARG A 28 -12.36 30.15 15.26
N LYS A 29 -11.65 30.92 14.41
CA LYS A 29 -11.93 32.35 14.17
C LYS A 29 -13.29 32.61 13.52
N HIS A 30 -13.67 31.77 12.55
CA HIS A 30 -14.89 31.98 11.76
C HIS A 30 -16.11 31.20 12.27
N SER A 31 -15.92 30.26 13.20
CA SER A 31 -16.98 29.47 13.87
C SER A 31 -17.94 28.71 12.94
N LEU A 32 -17.58 28.53 11.65
CA LEU A 32 -18.35 27.78 10.66
C LEU A 32 -18.09 26.26 10.71
N TYR A 33 -16.95 25.85 11.27
CA TYR A 33 -16.57 24.46 11.42
C TYR A 33 -15.94 24.24 12.80
N GLU A 34 -16.34 23.16 13.47
CA GLU A 34 -15.57 22.60 14.57
C GLU A 34 -14.46 21.75 13.98
N CYS A 35 -13.20 22.15 14.18
CA CYS A 35 -12.03 21.49 13.62
C CYS A 35 -11.09 21.04 14.74
N THR A 36 -10.80 19.74 14.80
CA THR A 36 -9.93 19.14 15.81
C THR A 36 -8.94 18.16 15.19
N HIS A 37 -7.78 18.02 15.81
CA HIS A 37 -6.89 16.90 15.49
C HIS A 37 -7.55 15.59 15.91
N ALA A 38 -7.36 14.56 15.11
CA ALA A 38 -7.97 13.25 15.23
C ALA A 38 -6.99 12.16 14.78
N SER A 39 -7.26 10.95 15.24
CA SER A 39 -6.64 9.72 14.74
C SER A 39 -7.70 8.81 14.13
N ILE A 40 -7.29 7.98 13.17
CA ILE A 40 -8.13 6.93 12.62
C ILE A 40 -7.67 5.58 13.16
N HIS A 41 -8.61 4.82 13.70
CA HIS A 41 -8.38 3.44 14.13
C HIS A 41 -8.10 2.56 12.91
N SER A 42 -6.93 1.93 12.85
CA SER A 42 -6.47 1.18 11.67
C SER A 42 -7.39 0.03 11.25
N GLN A 43 -7.99 -0.67 12.23
CA GLN A 43 -8.86 -1.83 11.99
C GLN A 43 -10.32 -1.45 11.72
N SER A 44 -10.93 -0.60 12.57
CA SER A 44 -12.33 -0.20 12.41
C SER A 44 -12.53 0.90 11.36
N ARG A 45 -11.45 1.60 10.99
CA ARG A 45 -11.45 2.76 10.06
C ARG A 45 -12.25 3.94 10.59
N GLN A 46 -12.53 3.97 11.88
CA GLN A 46 -13.33 5.03 12.51
C GLN A 46 -12.45 6.15 13.02
N CYS A 47 -12.94 7.38 12.88
CA CYS A 47 -12.39 8.53 13.56
C CYS A 47 -12.59 8.43 15.08
N ASP A 48 -11.55 8.68 15.86
CA ASP A 48 -11.61 8.70 17.33
C ASP A 48 -12.43 9.86 17.91
N VAL A 49 -12.61 10.96 17.16
CA VAL A 49 -13.38 12.14 17.58
C VAL A 49 -14.88 12.00 17.27
N CYS A 50 -15.24 11.47 16.10
CA CYS A 50 -16.63 11.47 15.65
C CYS A 50 -17.20 10.11 15.27
N SER A 51 -16.39 9.05 15.40
CA SER A 51 -16.74 7.67 15.05
C SER A 51 -17.13 7.43 13.58
N PHE A 52 -17.01 8.45 12.72
CA PHE A 52 -17.28 8.32 11.29
C PHE A 52 -16.36 7.25 10.69
N PRO A 53 -16.92 6.25 9.98
CA PRO A 53 -16.13 5.24 9.30
C PRO A 53 -15.62 5.78 7.96
N LEU A 54 -14.31 5.89 7.80
CA LEU A 54 -13.69 6.28 6.53
C LEU A 54 -14.02 5.26 5.43
N ASP A 55 -13.98 5.70 4.18
CA ASP A 55 -14.27 4.83 3.03
C ASP A 55 -13.33 3.63 3.01
N ARG A 56 -13.88 2.48 2.61
CA ARG A 56 -13.09 1.27 2.48
C ARG A 56 -12.18 1.42 1.28
N LEU A 57 -10.90 1.11 1.46
CA LEU A 57 -10.02 0.90 0.34
C LEU A 57 -10.47 -0.35 -0.42
N SER A 58 -10.92 -0.14 -1.66
CA SER A 58 -11.25 -1.18 -2.61
C SER A 58 -10.66 -0.83 -3.97
N LEU A 59 -10.41 -1.87 -4.75
CA LEU A 59 -10.02 -1.78 -6.14
C LEU A 59 -11.05 -2.61 -6.90
N ASP A 60 -11.76 -2.00 -7.84
CA ASP A 60 -12.79 -2.71 -8.58
C ASP A 60 -12.18 -3.69 -9.59
N PRO A 61 -12.85 -4.80 -9.94
CA PRO A 61 -12.30 -5.77 -10.89
C PRO A 61 -11.94 -5.16 -12.25
N SER A 62 -12.76 -4.26 -12.77
CA SER A 62 -12.48 -3.54 -14.02
C SER A 62 -11.29 -2.59 -13.90
N GLU A 63 -11.13 -1.93 -12.74
CA GLU A 63 -9.99 -1.06 -12.43
C GLU A 63 -8.70 -1.91 -12.38
N PHE A 64 -8.75 -3.06 -11.71
CA PHE A 64 -7.63 -4.02 -11.68
C PHE A 64 -7.29 -4.57 -13.06
N ASP A 65 -8.28 -4.98 -13.86
CA ASP A 65 -8.04 -5.53 -15.19
C ASP A 65 -7.46 -4.47 -16.13
N SER A 66 -7.89 -3.21 -16.00
CA SER A 66 -7.29 -2.08 -16.71
C SER A 66 -5.84 -1.87 -16.30
N LEU A 67 -5.57 -1.83 -14.99
CA LEU A 67 -4.21 -1.70 -14.45
C LEU A 67 -3.31 -2.83 -14.94
N LYS A 68 -3.77 -4.08 -14.80
CA LYS A 68 -3.07 -5.29 -15.22
C LYS A 68 -2.73 -5.22 -16.70
N ARG A 69 -3.70 -5.01 -17.58
CA ARG A 69 -3.45 -4.92 -19.04
C ARG A 69 -2.41 -3.84 -19.35
N ASN A 70 -2.61 -2.62 -18.85
CA ASN A 70 -1.69 -1.52 -19.12
C ASN A 70 -0.27 -1.75 -18.57
N PHE A 71 -0.13 -2.42 -17.43
CA PHE A 71 1.17 -2.76 -16.88
C PHE A 71 1.85 -3.87 -17.69
N LEU A 72 1.13 -4.96 -17.97
CA LEU A 72 1.66 -6.12 -18.71
C LEU A 72 1.99 -5.76 -20.18
N ASP A 73 1.14 -4.99 -20.86
CA ASP A 73 1.36 -4.56 -22.24
C ASP A 73 2.62 -3.71 -22.36
N ARG A 74 2.84 -2.77 -21.42
CA ARG A 74 4.07 -1.97 -21.38
C ARG A 74 5.30 -2.80 -21.05
N ALA A 75 5.15 -3.80 -20.19
CA ALA A 75 6.23 -4.69 -19.83
C ALA A 75 6.66 -5.57 -21.02
N LEU A 76 5.69 -6.10 -21.80
CA LEU A 76 5.94 -7.05 -22.88
C LEU A 76 6.21 -6.39 -24.24
N VAL A 77 5.46 -5.34 -24.59
CA VAL A 77 5.49 -4.70 -25.92
C VAL A 77 6.33 -3.42 -25.92
N GLY A 78 6.27 -2.65 -24.83
CA GLY A 78 6.91 -1.34 -24.72
C GLY A 78 8.40 -1.38 -24.38
N GLY A 79 8.93 -2.52 -23.93
CA GLY A 79 10.35 -2.67 -23.55
C GLY A 79 10.77 -1.90 -22.30
N ASP A 80 9.95 -0.97 -21.79
CA ASP A 80 10.35 -0.01 -20.75
C ASP A 80 10.51 -0.59 -19.35
N VAL A 81 9.77 -1.64 -19.00
CA VAL A 81 9.78 -2.20 -17.63
C VAL A 81 10.90 -3.23 -17.46
N PHE A 82 11.22 -4.00 -18.50
CA PHE A 82 12.25 -5.06 -18.48
C PHE A 82 13.54 -4.64 -19.21
N GLN A 83 13.84 -3.34 -19.36
CA GLN A 83 15.00 -2.83 -20.13
C GLN A 83 16.35 -3.43 -19.69
N LYS A 84 16.47 -3.88 -18.44
CA LYS A 84 17.71 -4.48 -17.90
C LYS A 84 17.75 -6.01 -17.96
N SER A 85 16.76 -6.63 -18.60
CA SER A 85 16.68 -8.09 -18.76
C SER A 85 16.80 -8.50 -20.22
N THR A 86 17.21 -9.75 -20.43
CA THR A 86 17.27 -10.31 -21.78
C THR A 86 15.90 -10.85 -22.19
N PRO A 87 15.52 -10.81 -23.49
CA PRO A 87 14.27 -11.42 -23.96
C PRO A 87 14.17 -12.90 -23.59
N GLN A 88 15.29 -13.64 -23.62
CA GLN A 88 15.32 -15.06 -23.27
C GLN A 88 15.06 -15.30 -21.78
N GLU A 89 15.53 -14.42 -20.90
CA GLU A 89 15.23 -14.48 -19.47
C GLU A 89 13.75 -14.22 -19.21
N LEU A 90 13.18 -13.22 -19.88
CA LEU A 90 11.75 -12.91 -19.81
C LEU A 90 10.91 -14.09 -20.31
N ASP A 91 11.21 -14.68 -21.46
CA ASP A 91 10.47 -15.83 -22.00
C ASP A 91 10.51 -17.05 -21.09
N LYS A 92 11.67 -17.31 -20.46
CA LYS A 92 11.81 -18.37 -19.45
C LYS A 92 10.92 -18.10 -18.25
N PHE A 93 10.89 -16.86 -17.78
CA PHE A 93 10.04 -16.45 -16.67
C PHE A 93 8.55 -16.61 -17.00
N LEU A 94 8.11 -16.11 -18.15
CA LEU A 94 6.72 -16.23 -18.59
C LEU A 94 6.29 -17.69 -18.72
N SER A 95 7.17 -18.54 -19.27
CA SER A 95 6.94 -19.98 -19.37
C SER A 95 6.85 -20.64 -17.99
N PHE A 96 7.73 -20.25 -17.07
CA PHE A 96 7.71 -20.72 -15.69
C PHE A 96 6.40 -20.34 -14.96
N LEU A 97 5.92 -19.11 -15.11
CA LEU A 97 4.66 -18.68 -14.48
C LEU A 97 3.46 -19.47 -14.99
N ARG A 98 3.42 -19.77 -16.30
CA ARG A 98 2.33 -20.57 -16.90
C ARG A 98 2.20 -21.96 -16.30
N THR A 99 3.31 -22.57 -15.87
CA THR A 99 3.32 -23.95 -15.36
C THR A 99 3.25 -24.04 -13.84
N THR A 100 3.65 -22.98 -13.11
CA THR A 100 3.76 -23.04 -11.65
C THR A 100 2.76 -22.16 -10.89
N SER A 101 2.06 -21.25 -11.59
CA SER A 101 0.93 -20.51 -11.01
C SER A 101 -0.24 -21.44 -10.63
N PRO A 102 -1.14 -21.08 -9.69
CA PRO A 102 -1.22 -19.80 -8.95
C PRO A 102 -0.40 -19.74 -7.67
N TYR A 103 -0.12 -18.52 -7.21
CA TYR A 103 0.54 -18.24 -5.92
C TYR A 103 -0.30 -17.29 -5.07
N ASP A 104 -0.17 -17.43 -3.76
CA ASP A 104 -0.81 -16.54 -2.81
C ASP A 104 0.11 -15.35 -2.50
N ILE A 105 1.44 -15.59 -2.53
CA ILE A 105 2.46 -14.60 -2.22
C ILE A 105 3.64 -14.68 -3.19
N VAL A 106 4.04 -13.52 -3.73
CA VAL A 106 5.30 -13.33 -4.45
C VAL A 106 6.29 -12.59 -3.55
N MET A 107 7.51 -13.09 -3.39
CA MET A 107 8.50 -12.52 -2.47
C MET A 107 9.72 -11.97 -3.20
N ASP A 108 10.09 -10.73 -2.90
CA ASP A 108 11.36 -10.14 -3.29
C ASP A 108 12.46 -10.62 -2.33
N GLY A 109 13.08 -11.74 -2.67
CA GLY A 109 14.03 -12.44 -1.81
C GLY A 109 15.25 -11.61 -1.46
N LEU A 110 15.76 -10.78 -2.39
CA LEU A 110 16.92 -9.94 -2.11
C LEU A 110 16.55 -8.81 -1.15
N ASN A 111 15.43 -8.10 -1.41
CA ASN A 111 14.95 -7.05 -0.53
C ASN A 111 14.68 -7.57 0.89
N ILE A 112 14.00 -8.71 1.01
CA ILE A 112 13.69 -9.35 2.30
C ILE A 112 14.95 -9.84 3.02
N SER A 113 15.97 -10.28 2.29
CA SER A 113 17.20 -10.74 2.95
C SER A 113 17.96 -9.59 3.62
N HIS A 114 17.84 -8.37 3.10
CA HIS A 114 18.53 -7.20 3.62
C HIS A 114 17.92 -6.64 4.93
N LEU A 115 16.76 -7.14 5.37
CA LEU A 115 16.08 -6.62 6.57
C LEU A 115 16.83 -6.87 7.87
N GLY A 116 17.58 -7.99 7.96
CA GLY A 116 18.38 -8.37 9.12
C GLY A 116 19.77 -7.73 9.17
N GLY A 117 20.04 -6.76 8.29
CA GLY A 117 21.36 -6.19 8.06
C GLY A 117 22.22 -7.03 7.11
N VAL A 118 23.28 -6.42 6.59
CA VAL A 118 24.18 -7.06 5.63
C VAL A 118 25.06 -8.09 6.34
N GLY A 119 25.19 -9.28 5.77
CA GLY A 119 26.09 -10.31 6.27
C GLY A 119 25.76 -11.70 5.74
N TYR A 120 26.80 -12.45 5.40
CA TYR A 120 26.72 -13.77 4.75
C TYR A 120 25.83 -14.79 5.48
N ARG A 121 25.69 -14.69 6.81
CA ARG A 121 24.79 -15.55 7.60
C ARG A 121 23.46 -14.89 7.98
N ARG A 122 23.39 -13.56 8.03
CA ARG A 122 22.18 -12.83 8.47
C ARG A 122 21.14 -12.72 7.37
N GLN A 123 21.56 -12.47 6.14
CA GLN A 123 20.66 -12.36 5.00
C GLN A 123 19.90 -13.68 4.72
N PRO A 124 20.57 -14.85 4.68
CA PRO A 124 19.88 -16.12 4.44
C PRO A 124 18.96 -16.53 5.61
N ASP A 125 19.35 -16.28 6.87
CA ASP A 125 18.52 -16.55 8.06
C ASP A 125 17.25 -15.68 8.06
N THR A 126 17.39 -14.39 7.75
CA THR A 126 16.26 -13.45 7.64
C THR A 126 15.25 -13.95 6.61
N LEU A 127 15.71 -14.29 5.40
CA LEU A 127 14.82 -14.79 4.35
C LEU A 127 14.14 -16.10 4.77
N SER A 128 14.89 -17.04 5.36
CA SER A 128 14.35 -18.33 5.81
C SER A 128 13.21 -18.16 6.83
N ARG A 129 13.34 -17.21 7.75
CA ARG A 129 12.30 -16.90 8.75
C ARG A 129 11.04 -16.32 8.11
N VAL A 130 11.20 -15.44 7.12
CA VAL A 130 10.06 -14.87 6.40
C VAL A 130 9.35 -15.94 5.58
N ILE A 131 10.09 -16.79 4.86
CA ILE A 131 9.52 -17.94 4.13
C ILE A 131 8.72 -18.82 5.09
N ASN A 132 9.31 -19.23 6.21
CA ASN A 132 8.64 -20.10 7.18
C ASN A 132 7.39 -19.45 7.81
N HIS A 133 7.37 -18.13 7.99
CA HIS A 133 6.19 -17.41 8.49
C HIS A 133 4.97 -17.55 7.56
N PHE A 134 5.19 -17.51 6.24
CA PHE A 134 4.09 -17.64 5.28
C PHE A 134 3.75 -19.11 5.00
N LEU A 135 4.74 -20.00 5.00
CA LEU A 135 4.49 -21.44 4.90
C LEU A 135 3.64 -21.95 6.08
N SER A 136 3.87 -21.47 7.30
CA SER A 136 3.08 -21.88 8.47
C SER A 136 1.61 -21.43 8.40
N ARG A 137 1.29 -20.48 7.52
CA ARG A 137 -0.09 -20.04 7.21
C ARG A 137 -0.71 -20.82 6.04
N GLY A 138 0.05 -21.70 5.40
CA GLY A 138 -0.35 -22.46 4.21
C GLY A 138 -0.26 -21.66 2.90
N ASP A 139 0.40 -20.50 2.89
CA ASP A 139 0.53 -19.68 1.68
C ASP A 139 1.45 -20.37 0.64
N ARG A 140 1.05 -20.39 -0.63
CA ARG A 140 1.91 -20.81 -1.76
C ARG A 140 2.79 -19.64 -2.19
N ILE A 141 4.09 -19.88 -2.17
CA ILE A 141 5.11 -18.84 -2.34
C ILE A 141 5.79 -18.98 -3.69
N LEU A 142 5.85 -17.88 -4.44
CA LEU A 142 6.85 -17.63 -5.47
C LEU A 142 7.95 -16.75 -4.89
N LEU A 143 9.18 -17.25 -4.78
CA LEU A 143 10.35 -16.48 -4.42
C LEU A 143 11.09 -16.00 -5.67
N LEU A 144 11.23 -14.69 -5.80
CA LEU A 144 12.11 -14.06 -6.77
C LEU A 144 13.41 -13.69 -6.10
N GLY A 145 14.52 -13.92 -6.77
CA GLY A 145 15.83 -13.57 -6.23
C GLY A 145 16.87 -13.43 -7.32
N ARG A 146 18.12 -13.31 -6.89
CA ARG A 146 19.28 -13.21 -7.78
C ARG A 146 20.10 -14.49 -7.82
N VAL A 147 20.71 -14.77 -8.97
CA VAL A 147 21.62 -15.91 -9.15
C VAL A 147 22.70 -15.97 -8.06
N HIS A 148 23.22 -14.84 -7.57
CA HIS A 148 24.22 -14.86 -6.50
C HIS A 148 23.72 -15.45 -5.17
N MET A 149 22.41 -15.49 -4.92
CA MET A 149 21.81 -16.10 -3.72
C MET A 149 22.01 -17.62 -3.71
N LEU A 150 22.31 -18.26 -4.86
CA LEU A 150 22.68 -19.68 -4.92
C LEU A 150 24.02 -19.98 -4.23
N ARG A 151 24.82 -18.95 -3.94
CA ARG A 151 26.08 -19.07 -3.17
C ARG A 151 25.84 -19.10 -1.65
N TRP A 152 24.60 -18.93 -1.20
CA TRP A 152 24.26 -18.98 0.22
C TRP A 152 24.42 -20.39 0.81
N PRO A 153 24.43 -20.53 2.15
CA PRO A 153 24.55 -21.83 2.79
C PRO A 153 23.53 -22.85 2.26
N LYS A 154 24.00 -24.08 1.97
CA LYS A 154 23.21 -25.17 1.40
C LYS A 154 21.86 -25.42 2.10
N PRO A 155 21.75 -25.36 3.45
CA PRO A 155 20.46 -25.55 4.11
C PRO A 155 19.40 -24.52 3.69
N VAL A 156 19.81 -23.26 3.45
CA VAL A 156 18.88 -22.19 3.03
C VAL A 156 18.48 -22.35 1.57
N VAL A 157 19.44 -22.67 0.70
CA VAL A 157 19.14 -22.93 -0.72
C VAL A 157 18.20 -24.13 -0.85
N SER A 158 18.43 -25.20 -0.08
CA SER A 158 17.54 -26.37 -0.03
C SER A 158 16.14 -26.02 0.48
N LEU A 159 16.02 -25.20 1.52
CA LEU A 159 14.72 -24.70 1.99
C LEU A 159 13.96 -23.98 0.88
N ILE A 160 14.61 -23.06 0.16
CA ILE A 160 14.03 -22.33 -0.97
C ILE A 160 13.53 -23.32 -2.04
N GLN A 161 14.40 -24.22 -2.48
CA GLN A 161 14.12 -25.14 -3.58
C GLN A 161 13.03 -26.17 -3.25
N THR A 162 12.92 -26.58 -1.99
CA THR A 162 11.99 -27.64 -1.56
C THR A 162 10.65 -27.12 -1.07
N LYS A 163 10.57 -25.85 -0.65
CA LYS A 163 9.37 -25.28 -0.04
C LYS A 163 8.74 -24.13 -0.81
N THR A 164 9.38 -23.62 -1.85
CA THR A 164 8.85 -22.50 -2.65
C THR A 164 8.96 -22.81 -4.13
N GLN A 165 8.07 -22.20 -4.93
CA GLN A 165 8.40 -21.98 -6.33
C GLN A 165 9.42 -20.85 -6.36
N TYR A 166 10.48 -20.97 -7.14
CA TYR A 166 11.55 -19.97 -7.15
C TYR A 166 11.99 -19.65 -8.57
N PHE A 167 12.36 -18.39 -8.79
CA PHE A 167 12.97 -17.95 -10.04
C PHE A 167 14.09 -16.96 -9.72
N PHE A 168 15.32 -17.32 -10.12
CA PHE A 168 16.49 -16.47 -9.93
C PHE A 168 16.81 -15.73 -11.23
N VAL A 169 16.70 -14.40 -11.22
CA VAL A 169 17.11 -13.56 -12.34
C VAL A 169 18.62 -13.26 -12.26
N ASP A 170 19.19 -12.85 -13.40
CA ASP A 170 20.56 -12.41 -13.50
C ASP A 170 20.85 -11.25 -12.53
N ASN A 171 22.11 -11.11 -12.08
CA ASN A 171 22.50 -10.04 -11.16
C ASN A 171 22.42 -8.64 -11.78
N LEU A 172 22.38 -8.52 -13.11
CA LEU A 172 22.25 -7.26 -13.83
C LEU A 172 20.78 -6.85 -14.08
N SER A 173 19.86 -7.80 -14.00
CA SER A 173 18.42 -7.59 -14.21
C SER A 173 17.79 -6.71 -13.11
N GLN A 174 16.50 -6.41 -13.21
CA GLN A 174 15.73 -5.76 -12.14
C GLN A 174 14.69 -6.75 -11.63
N ASP A 175 14.59 -6.97 -10.32
CA ASP A 175 13.70 -8.00 -9.73
C ASP A 175 12.24 -7.53 -9.66
N ASP A 176 12.07 -6.23 -9.43
CA ASP A 176 10.82 -5.53 -9.23
C ASP A 176 9.83 -5.71 -10.40
N PRO A 177 10.21 -5.55 -11.68
CA PRO A 177 9.40 -5.94 -12.83
C PRO A 177 8.82 -7.35 -12.76
N TYR A 178 9.65 -8.34 -12.44
CA TYR A 178 9.23 -9.75 -12.38
C TYR A 178 8.22 -9.97 -11.26
N MET A 179 8.45 -9.34 -10.10
CA MET A 179 7.55 -9.42 -8.96
C MET A 179 6.19 -8.80 -9.26
N LEU A 180 6.19 -7.57 -9.77
CA LEU A 180 4.96 -6.87 -10.12
C LEU A 180 4.18 -7.65 -11.19
N TYR A 181 4.87 -8.14 -12.22
CA TYR A 181 4.29 -8.98 -13.26
C TYR A 181 3.64 -10.24 -12.68
N ALA A 182 4.39 -11.05 -11.91
CA ALA A 182 3.87 -12.29 -11.33
C ALA A 182 2.68 -12.05 -10.40
N THR A 183 2.72 -10.96 -9.64
CA THR A 183 1.64 -10.61 -8.71
C THR A 183 0.37 -10.21 -9.45
N MET A 184 0.47 -9.32 -10.44
CA MET A 184 -0.69 -8.93 -11.25
C MET A 184 -1.22 -10.11 -12.09
N GLN A 185 -0.32 -10.97 -12.58
CA GLN A 185 -0.71 -12.17 -13.32
C GLN A 185 -1.46 -13.17 -12.43
N GLY A 186 -1.06 -13.32 -11.17
CA GLY A 186 -1.74 -14.16 -10.16
C GLY A 186 -3.14 -13.66 -9.76
N GLY A 187 -3.44 -12.38 -10.01
CA GLY A 187 -4.75 -11.78 -9.85
C GLY A 187 -4.90 -10.93 -8.59
N MET A 188 -6.10 -10.38 -8.36
CA MET A 188 -6.37 -9.37 -7.32
C MET A 188 -6.02 -9.80 -5.89
N ARG A 189 -6.00 -11.12 -5.61
CA ARG A 189 -5.73 -11.65 -4.26
C ARG A 189 -4.27 -12.03 -4.04
N THR A 190 -3.46 -12.11 -5.09
CA THR A 190 -2.03 -12.40 -4.95
C THR A 190 -1.35 -11.17 -4.35
N ARG A 191 -0.60 -11.40 -3.27
CA ARG A 191 0.12 -10.35 -2.57
C ARG A 191 1.60 -10.42 -2.88
N PHE A 192 2.33 -9.34 -2.65
CA PHE A 192 3.77 -9.33 -2.79
C PHE A 192 4.47 -8.83 -1.53
N VAL A 193 5.65 -9.37 -1.23
CA VAL A 193 6.45 -9.01 -0.06
C VAL A 193 7.68 -8.26 -0.53
N SER A 194 7.72 -6.95 -0.28
CA SER A 194 8.89 -6.09 -0.52
C SER A 194 8.75 -4.81 0.30
N ARG A 195 9.88 -4.18 0.63
CA ARG A 195 9.96 -2.83 1.21
C ARG A 195 10.11 -1.74 0.17
N ASP A 196 10.28 -2.07 -1.11
CA ASP A 196 10.42 -1.04 -2.14
C ASP A 196 9.09 -0.27 -2.30
N LEU A 197 9.19 1.03 -2.51
CA LEU A 197 8.07 1.93 -2.73
C LEU A 197 7.56 1.88 -4.18
N MET A 198 8.28 1.22 -5.10
CA MET A 198 7.92 1.08 -6.51
C MET A 198 7.78 2.41 -7.25
N ARG A 199 8.50 3.45 -6.79
CA ARG A 199 8.37 4.82 -7.32
C ARG A 199 8.68 4.88 -8.81
N SER A 200 9.73 4.20 -9.25
CA SER A 200 10.11 4.11 -10.67
C SER A 200 8.97 3.57 -11.54
N HIS A 201 8.31 2.51 -11.12
CA HIS A 201 7.17 1.90 -11.83
C HIS A 201 5.96 2.82 -11.87
N LEU A 202 5.71 3.56 -10.78
CA LEU A 202 4.67 4.58 -10.75
C LEU A 202 4.92 5.69 -11.77
N PHE A 203 6.18 6.13 -11.94
CA PHE A 203 6.53 7.14 -12.95
C PHE A 203 6.35 6.64 -14.38
N LEU A 204 6.45 5.33 -14.62
CA LEU A 204 6.19 4.77 -15.95
C LEU A 204 4.70 4.88 -16.31
N LEU A 205 3.79 4.86 -15.34
CA LEU A 205 2.35 5.06 -15.57
C LEU A 205 2.07 6.55 -15.87
N LYS A 206 1.93 6.88 -17.16
CA LYS A 206 1.70 8.27 -17.62
C LYS A 206 0.31 8.80 -17.29
N ASP A 207 -0.66 7.90 -17.16
CA ASP A 207 -2.05 8.21 -16.88
C ASP A 207 -2.28 8.41 -15.38
N ALA A 208 -3.06 9.43 -15.00
CA ALA A 208 -3.36 9.73 -13.59
C ALA A 208 -4.25 8.66 -12.94
N GLU A 209 -5.27 8.16 -13.63
CA GLU A 209 -6.18 7.13 -13.13
C GLU A 209 -5.45 5.80 -12.94
N LEU A 210 -4.55 5.44 -13.87
CA LEU A 210 -3.72 4.23 -13.72
C LEU A 210 -2.75 4.34 -12.54
N ARG A 211 -2.17 5.52 -12.31
CA ARG A 211 -1.33 5.77 -11.12
C ARG A 211 -2.12 5.60 -9.84
N GLN A 212 -3.34 6.14 -9.77
CA GLN A 212 -4.22 5.96 -8.61
C GLN A 212 -4.58 4.49 -8.40
N SER A 213 -4.96 3.79 -9.48
CA SER A 213 -5.24 2.36 -9.47
C SER A 213 -4.05 1.55 -8.94
N PHE A 214 -2.83 1.88 -9.41
CA PHE A 214 -1.61 1.24 -8.95
C PHE A 214 -1.34 1.50 -7.46
N LEU A 215 -1.52 2.72 -6.97
CA LEU A 215 -1.34 3.06 -5.56
C LEU A 215 -2.33 2.32 -4.66
N LYS A 216 -3.61 2.23 -5.07
CA LYS A 216 -4.62 1.43 -4.36
C LYS A 216 -4.26 -0.04 -4.33
N TRP A 217 -3.92 -0.61 -5.50
CA TRP A 217 -3.49 -2.00 -5.63
C TRP A 217 -2.25 -2.28 -4.77
N GLN A 218 -1.22 -1.42 -4.84
CA GLN A 218 -0.02 -1.52 -4.03
C GLN A 218 -0.36 -1.52 -2.54
N GLN A 219 -1.22 -0.59 -2.10
CA GLN A 219 -1.62 -0.54 -0.69
C GLN A 219 -2.37 -1.82 -0.24
N LEU A 220 -3.21 -2.40 -1.09
CA LEU A 220 -3.95 -3.63 -0.79
C LEU A 220 -3.07 -4.89 -0.82
N ASN A 221 -2.11 -4.95 -1.74
CA ASN A 221 -1.40 -6.17 -2.09
C ASN A 221 0.06 -6.20 -1.58
N GLN A 222 0.65 -5.06 -1.23
CA GLN A 222 2.02 -5.00 -0.70
C GLN A 222 2.07 -5.33 0.79
N VAL A 223 2.78 -6.40 1.11
CA VAL A 223 3.11 -6.82 2.47
C VAL A 223 4.50 -6.30 2.81
N VAL A 224 4.56 -5.38 3.76
CA VAL A 224 5.83 -4.79 4.23
C VAL A 224 6.24 -5.47 5.53
N ILE A 225 7.40 -6.09 5.55
CA ILE A 225 7.98 -6.66 6.78
C ILE A 225 8.72 -5.56 7.53
N LEU A 226 8.30 -5.23 8.75
CA LEU A 226 8.88 -4.17 9.57
C LEU A 226 10.15 -4.64 10.31
N SER A 227 10.13 -5.87 10.83
CA SER A 227 11.29 -6.48 11.46
C SER A 227 11.19 -8.00 11.47
N VAL A 228 12.36 -8.65 11.60
CA VAL A 228 12.47 -10.10 11.75
C VAL A 228 13.29 -10.34 13.02
N ASN A 229 12.60 -10.57 14.13
CA ASN A 229 13.20 -10.81 15.43
C ASN A 229 13.26 -12.32 15.71
N LYS A 230 13.91 -12.73 16.83
CA LYS A 230 13.99 -14.14 17.24
C LYS A 230 12.59 -14.72 17.48
N GLY A 231 12.02 -15.34 16.45
CA GLY A 231 10.75 -16.06 16.48
C GLY A 231 9.54 -15.33 15.88
N GLN A 232 9.65 -14.04 15.52
CA GLN A 232 8.51 -13.27 15.01
C GLN A 232 8.87 -12.40 13.82
N VAL A 233 8.07 -12.54 12.76
CA VAL A 233 8.05 -11.63 11.61
C VAL A 233 6.98 -10.59 11.89
N VAL A 234 7.40 -9.33 12.07
CA VAL A 234 6.48 -8.22 12.30
C VAL A 234 6.10 -7.64 10.96
N ILE A 235 4.83 -7.76 10.60
CA ILE A 235 4.27 -7.26 9.34
C ILE A 235 3.56 -5.94 9.61
N ARG A 236 3.71 -5.00 8.67
CA ARG A 236 2.97 -3.75 8.65
C ARG A 236 1.46 -3.99 8.65
N PRO A 237 0.69 -3.37 9.56
CA PRO A 237 -0.76 -3.39 9.48
C PRO A 237 -1.25 -2.84 8.14
N GLN A 238 -2.15 -3.57 7.48
CA GLN A 238 -2.80 -3.07 6.27
C GLN A 238 -3.86 -2.05 6.66
N LEU A 239 -3.74 -0.82 6.15
CA LEU A 239 -4.74 0.22 6.33
C LEU A 239 -5.87 0.00 5.32
N GLY A 240 -7.06 -0.31 5.82
CA GLY A 240 -8.25 -0.53 5.00
C GLY A 240 -8.93 0.73 4.47
N TYR A 241 -8.21 1.86 4.41
CA TYR A 241 -8.68 3.18 3.96
C TYR A 241 -7.54 3.94 3.28
N GLN A 242 -7.86 4.87 2.38
CA GLN A 242 -6.87 5.73 1.73
C GLN A 242 -6.45 6.88 2.67
N GLN A 243 -5.22 7.36 2.56
CA GLN A 243 -4.80 8.60 3.21
C GLN A 243 -5.10 9.81 2.32
N ARG A 244 -6.39 10.04 2.05
CA ARG A 244 -6.90 11.20 1.31
C ARG A 244 -8.04 11.85 2.10
N VAL A 245 -8.57 12.98 1.63
CA VAL A 245 -9.74 13.57 2.28
C VAL A 245 -10.94 12.63 2.16
N HIS A 246 -11.60 12.35 3.27
CA HIS A 246 -12.87 11.63 3.32
C HIS A 246 -13.97 12.56 3.79
N CYS A 247 -15.18 12.32 3.29
CA CYS A 247 -16.32 13.14 3.64
C CYS A 247 -17.63 12.37 3.59
N GLY A 248 -18.48 12.56 4.60
CA GLY A 248 -19.78 11.93 4.63
C GLY A 248 -20.58 12.32 5.87
N VAL A 249 -21.79 11.79 5.96
CA VAL A 249 -22.63 11.92 7.15
C VAL A 249 -22.45 10.67 7.99
N ASN A 250 -22.20 10.82 9.30
CA ASN A 250 -22.10 9.64 10.17
C ASN A 250 -23.46 8.91 10.20
N PRO A 251 -23.52 7.61 9.84
CA PRO A 251 -24.76 6.84 9.86
C PRO A 251 -25.46 6.86 11.22
N ASP A 252 -24.70 6.91 12.31
CA ASP A 252 -25.22 6.86 13.68
C ASP A 252 -25.80 8.21 14.14
N THR A 253 -25.54 9.30 13.41
CA THR A 253 -26.07 10.64 13.70
C THR A 253 -27.15 11.08 12.71
N ARG A 254 -27.67 10.16 11.87
CA ARG A 254 -28.68 10.50 10.87
C ARG A 254 -29.95 11.00 11.57
N PRO A 255 -30.39 12.25 11.37
CA PRO A 255 -31.61 12.73 11.98
C PRO A 255 -32.80 11.94 11.44
N THR A 256 -33.56 11.30 12.33
CA THR A 256 -34.73 10.47 12.02
C THR A 256 -35.98 11.28 11.67
N SER A 257 -35.89 12.61 11.64
CA SER A 257 -37.02 13.50 11.41
C SER A 257 -36.67 14.58 10.40
N SER A 258 -37.48 14.68 9.34
CA SER A 258 -37.47 15.77 8.38
C SER A 258 -37.90 17.06 9.09
N THR A 259 -36.94 17.82 9.61
CA THR A 259 -37.20 19.20 10.04
C THR A 259 -37.12 20.12 8.84
N ASN A 260 -38.25 20.78 8.56
CA ASN A 260 -38.43 21.73 7.47
C ASN A 260 -37.34 22.81 7.51
N GLY A 261 -36.58 22.94 6.42
CA GLY A 261 -35.69 24.07 6.16
C GLY A 261 -34.19 23.80 6.33
N VAL A 262 -33.77 22.61 6.79
CA VAL A 262 -32.35 22.25 6.80
C VAL A 262 -31.99 21.67 5.43
N ASN A 263 -30.99 22.24 4.77
CA ASN A 263 -30.45 21.71 3.52
C ASN A 263 -29.81 20.34 3.80
N LEU A 264 -30.56 19.26 3.53
CA LEU A 264 -30.24 17.86 3.86
C LEU A 264 -28.90 17.39 3.27
N ASP A 265 -28.42 18.06 2.22
CA ASP A 265 -27.18 17.73 1.52
C ASP A 265 -25.92 18.12 2.31
N ARG A 266 -26.05 18.98 3.34
CA ARG A 266 -24.92 19.51 4.14
C ARG A 266 -25.02 19.22 5.65
N ALA A 267 -26.21 18.97 6.17
CA ALA A 267 -26.39 18.74 7.60
C ALA A 267 -25.73 17.43 8.07
N GLY A 268 -24.87 17.54 9.09
CA GLY A 268 -24.19 16.40 9.69
C GLY A 268 -23.00 15.85 8.89
N LYS A 269 -22.55 16.56 7.85
CA LYS A 269 -21.38 16.19 7.05
C LYS A 269 -20.10 16.47 7.85
N SER A 270 -19.26 15.45 8.01
CA SER A 270 -17.92 15.57 8.60
C SER A 270 -16.86 15.31 7.54
N TRP A 271 -15.79 16.09 7.62
CA TRP A 271 -14.62 15.97 6.77
C TRP A 271 -13.45 15.43 7.58
N HIS A 272 -12.70 14.51 6.97
CA HIS A 272 -11.51 13.92 7.55
C HIS A 272 -10.35 14.22 6.62
N VAL A 273 -9.46 15.11 7.04
CA VAL A 273 -8.36 15.60 6.19
C VAL A 273 -7.04 15.07 6.72
N PRO A 274 -6.31 14.22 5.98
CA PRO A 274 -5.03 13.72 6.43
C PRO A 274 -3.96 14.81 6.32
N TYR A 275 -3.03 14.81 7.27
CA TYR A 275 -1.86 15.67 7.22
C TYR A 275 -0.58 14.91 7.56
N ARG A 276 0.56 15.48 7.19
CA ARG A 276 1.90 14.97 7.50
C ARG A 276 2.55 15.81 8.58
N ASP A 277 2.91 15.16 9.67
CA ASP A 277 3.72 15.75 10.72
C ASP A 277 5.19 15.37 10.50
N ASP A 278 5.93 16.26 9.84
CA ASP A 278 7.35 16.06 9.51
C ASP A 278 8.26 16.11 10.75
N SER A 279 7.74 16.52 11.91
CA SER A 279 8.46 16.46 13.20
C SER A 279 8.49 15.05 13.80
N ILE A 280 7.58 14.18 13.35
CA ILE A 280 7.67 12.75 13.62
C ILE A 280 8.83 12.24 12.77
N GLU A 281 9.98 11.92 13.39
CA GLU A 281 11.14 11.35 12.70
C GLU A 281 10.67 10.30 11.69
N LEU A 282 11.14 10.40 10.44
CA LEU A 282 10.92 9.41 9.39
C LEU A 282 11.69 8.12 9.72
N THR A 283 11.34 7.48 10.84
CA THR A 283 11.76 6.12 11.13
C THR A 283 11.13 5.23 10.07
N PHE A 284 11.76 4.08 9.80
CA PHE A 284 11.21 3.07 8.89
C PHE A 284 9.79 2.62 9.30
N HIS A 285 9.40 2.83 10.56
CA HIS A 285 8.02 2.67 11.01
C HIS A 285 7.12 3.82 10.51
N ASN A 286 7.53 5.07 10.63
CA ASN A 286 6.69 6.24 10.33
C ASN A 286 6.52 6.53 8.83
N VAL A 287 7.43 6.06 7.97
CA VAL A 287 7.28 6.13 6.49
C VAL A 287 6.13 5.25 5.99
N TYR A 288 5.88 4.12 6.66
CA TYR A 288 4.95 3.10 6.19
C TYR A 288 3.71 2.94 7.08
N THR A 289 3.81 3.33 8.35
CA THR A 289 2.73 3.56 9.31
C THR A 289 2.92 4.93 9.93
N PRO A 290 2.64 6.03 9.20
CA PRO A 290 2.48 7.31 9.87
C PRO A 290 1.40 7.09 10.95
N LYS A 291 1.62 7.54 12.19
CA LYS A 291 0.50 7.75 13.09
C LYS A 291 -0.49 8.59 12.28
N SER A 292 -1.63 7.99 11.95
CA SER A 292 -2.62 8.59 11.06
C SER A 292 -3.01 9.90 11.70
N THR A 293 -2.50 11.00 11.18
CA THR A 293 -2.73 12.34 11.70
C THR A 293 -3.77 12.97 10.80
N TRP A 294 -4.92 13.27 11.39
CA TRP A 294 -6.11 13.72 10.66
C TRP A 294 -6.69 14.95 11.32
N LEU A 295 -7.35 15.78 10.53
CA LEU A 295 -8.30 16.75 11.05
C LEU A 295 -9.71 16.16 10.91
N CYS A 296 -10.47 16.19 11.99
CA CYS A 296 -11.92 15.99 11.98
C CYS A 296 -12.57 17.36 11.94
N MET A 297 -13.34 17.64 10.88
CA MET A 297 -14.05 18.91 10.71
C MET A 297 -15.54 18.65 10.61
N LYS A 298 -16.34 19.26 11.47
CA LYS A 298 -17.80 19.20 11.44
C LYS A 298 -18.35 20.58 11.15
N GLU A 299 -19.27 20.69 10.21
CA GLU A 299 -19.98 21.95 9.96
C GLU A 299 -20.81 22.29 11.20
N THR A 300 -20.61 23.47 11.78
CA THR A 300 -21.44 23.92 12.90
C THR A 300 -22.81 24.26 12.34
N SER A 301 -23.87 23.75 12.97
CA SER A 301 -25.23 24.13 12.62
C SER A 301 -25.34 25.64 12.85
N VAL A 302 -25.52 26.42 11.78
CA VAL A 302 -25.86 27.84 11.92
C VAL A 302 -27.17 27.88 12.71
N ARG A 303 -27.12 28.41 13.93
CA ARG A 303 -28.31 28.73 14.71
C ARG A 303 -28.97 29.98 14.13
#